data_AF-A0A2M7Z2J8-F1
#
_entry.id   AF-A0A2M7Z2J8-F1
#
_cell.length_a   1.000
_cell.length_b   1.000
_cell.length_c   1.000
_cell.angle_alpha   90.00
_cell.angle_beta   90.00
_cell.angle_gamma   90.00
#
_symmetry.space_group_name_H-M   'P 1'
#
loop_
_entity.id
_entity.type
_entity.pdbx_description
1 polymer ?
#
loop_
_entity_poly.entity_id
_entity_poly.type
_entity_poly.pdbx_seq_one_letter_code
_entity_poly.pdbx_strand_id
1 'polypeptide(L)'
;MNEEQNKFSELIKKIERMKKSGQIDLSTEEDLSIAVMNLISLEEHFFFTSAKTGKESYLDLLSQVREIRKSLLKKLINKHEGETWCISKHLLGTTMRLIEVGTKLYSDNKKDEAKEVFSKAQELYAIFWGLRLKLIDMPEIKKAAENEKPWTLKDILNKLVDCCDE
;
A
#
# COMPACT_ATOMS: atom_id res chain seq x y z
N MET A 1 30.19 -11.73 2.33
CA MET A 1 28.90 -11.05 2.06
C MET A 1 28.60 -10.16 3.23
N ASN A 2 28.20 -8.90 3.00
CA ASN A 2 27.79 -8.03 4.09
C ASN A 2 26.49 -8.55 4.73
N GLU A 3 26.30 -8.24 6.00
CA GLU A 3 25.13 -8.63 6.80
C GLU A 3 23.81 -8.24 6.10
N GLU A 4 23.75 -7.07 5.48
CA GLU A 4 22.63 -6.60 4.65
C GLU A 4 22.34 -7.48 3.41
N GLN A 5 23.38 -8.05 2.77
CA GLN A 5 23.20 -8.93 1.60
C GLN A 5 22.68 -10.31 1.99
N ASN A 6 23.11 -10.85 3.12
CA ASN A 6 22.55 -12.09 3.66
C ASN A 6 21.08 -11.89 4.02
N LYS A 7 20.80 -10.76 4.68
CA LYS A 7 19.46 -10.35 5.07
C LYS A 7 18.50 -10.26 3.87
N PHE A 8 18.87 -9.51 2.84
CA PHE A 8 18.06 -9.41 1.63
C PHE A 8 17.82 -10.77 0.96
N SER A 9 18.81 -11.67 0.95
CA SER A 9 18.68 -13.02 0.39
C SER A 9 17.62 -13.87 1.11
N GLU A 10 17.47 -13.71 2.43
CA GLU A 10 16.47 -14.45 3.21
C GLU A 10 15.05 -13.96 2.99
N LEU A 11 14.84 -12.64 2.88
CA LEU A 11 13.55 -12.07 2.48
C LEU A 11 13.12 -12.59 1.10
N ILE A 12 14.04 -12.63 0.13
CA ILE A 12 13.79 -13.20 -1.19
C ILE A 12 13.40 -14.68 -1.07
N LYS A 13 14.10 -15.48 -0.25
CA LYS A 13 13.74 -16.89 -0.02
C LYS A 13 12.37 -17.05 0.64
N LYS A 14 11.98 -16.18 1.58
CA LYS A 14 10.65 -16.21 2.23
C LYS A 14 9.54 -15.91 1.21
N ILE A 15 9.73 -14.86 0.41
CA ILE A 15 8.84 -14.52 -0.71
C ILE A 15 8.75 -15.69 -1.70
N GLU A 16 9.88 -16.30 -2.07
CA GLU A 16 9.89 -17.46 -2.96
C GLU A 16 9.19 -18.68 -2.35
N ARG A 17 9.35 -18.94 -1.05
CA ARG A 17 8.63 -20.02 -0.35
C ARG A 17 7.13 -19.78 -0.38
N MET A 18 6.68 -18.55 -0.10
CA MET A 18 5.27 -18.15 -0.16
C MET A 18 4.67 -18.27 -1.56
N LYS A 19 5.45 -17.94 -2.60
CA LYS A 19 5.07 -18.17 -4.01
C LYS A 19 4.96 -19.66 -4.31
N LYS A 20 5.96 -20.45 -3.92
CA LYS A 20 6.02 -21.91 -4.19
C LYS A 20 4.95 -22.70 -3.44
N SER A 21 4.54 -22.26 -2.25
CA SER A 21 3.46 -22.88 -1.48
C SER A 21 2.06 -22.56 -2.03
N GLY A 22 1.95 -21.67 -3.04
CA GLY A 22 0.67 -21.20 -3.57
C GLY A 22 -0.11 -20.33 -2.59
N GLN A 23 0.53 -19.92 -1.47
CA GLN A 23 -0.09 -19.10 -0.44
C GLN A 23 -0.31 -17.66 -0.91
N ILE A 24 0.54 -17.18 -1.83
CA ILE A 24 0.49 -15.83 -2.40
C ILE A 24 0.78 -15.89 -3.90
N ASP A 25 -0.04 -15.19 -4.68
CA ASP A 25 0.24 -14.85 -6.08
C ASP A 25 0.53 -13.35 -6.16
N LEU A 26 1.82 -12.98 -6.05
CA LEU A 26 2.21 -11.57 -6.03
C LEU A 26 1.78 -10.81 -7.29
N SER A 27 1.79 -11.46 -8.46
CA SER A 27 1.47 -10.78 -9.72
C SER A 27 0.00 -10.39 -9.73
N THR A 28 -0.88 -11.36 -9.44
CA THR A 28 -2.33 -11.12 -9.40
C THR A 28 -2.70 -10.16 -8.27
N GLU A 29 -2.02 -10.27 -7.11
CA GLU A 29 -2.28 -9.39 -5.98
C GLU A 29 -1.79 -7.96 -6.19
N GLU A 30 -0.71 -7.76 -6.94
CA GLU A 30 -0.25 -6.45 -7.36
C GLU A 30 -1.28 -5.76 -8.24
N ASP A 31 -1.73 -6.42 -9.30
CA ASP A 31 -2.80 -5.91 -10.17
C ASP A 31 -4.07 -5.62 -9.36
N LEU A 32 -4.41 -6.48 -8.41
CA LEU A 32 -5.57 -6.30 -7.54
C LEU A 32 -5.41 -5.10 -6.61
N SER A 33 -4.21 -4.82 -6.11
CA SER A 33 -3.93 -3.64 -5.28
C SER A 33 -4.15 -2.34 -6.08
N ILE A 34 -3.73 -2.32 -7.35
CA ILE A 34 -3.97 -1.19 -8.26
C ILE A 34 -5.46 -1.06 -8.60
N ALA A 35 -6.17 -2.17 -8.78
CA ALA A 35 -7.62 -2.14 -8.96
C ALA A 35 -8.32 -1.52 -7.74
N VAL A 36 -7.88 -1.85 -6.52
CA VAL A 36 -8.40 -1.23 -5.28
C VAL A 36 -8.10 0.28 -5.23
N MET A 37 -6.89 0.71 -5.61
CA MET A 37 -6.55 2.14 -5.71
C MET A 37 -7.51 2.87 -6.65
N ASN A 38 -7.74 2.32 -7.84
CA ASN A 38 -8.65 2.91 -8.83
C ASN A 38 -10.10 2.99 -8.35
N LEU A 39 -10.59 1.99 -7.61
CA LEU A 39 -11.93 2.02 -7.02
C LEU A 39 -12.07 3.09 -5.93
N ILE A 40 -11.03 3.33 -5.13
CA ILE A 40 -11.00 4.46 -4.17
C ILE A 40 -11.11 5.79 -4.93
N SER A 41 -10.32 5.96 -6.01
CA SER A 41 -10.38 7.15 -6.85
C SER A 41 -11.76 7.36 -7.50
N LEU A 42 -12.43 6.26 -7.87
CA LEU A 42 -13.78 6.31 -8.45
C LEU A 42 -14.85 6.69 -7.40
N GLU A 43 -14.75 6.20 -6.16
CA GLU A 43 -15.59 6.66 -5.04
C GLU A 43 -15.49 8.19 -4.87
N GLU A 44 -14.26 8.74 -4.87
CA GLU A 44 -14.02 10.18 -4.79
C GLU A 44 -14.61 10.94 -5.99
N HIS A 45 -14.45 10.40 -7.20
CA HIS A 45 -14.97 11.03 -8.41
C HIS A 45 -16.50 11.14 -8.38
N PHE A 46 -17.20 10.09 -7.95
CA PHE A 46 -18.64 10.11 -7.81
C PHE A 46 -19.11 11.07 -6.71
N PHE A 47 -18.41 11.13 -5.58
CA PHE A 47 -18.69 12.11 -4.54
C PHE A 47 -18.62 13.55 -5.09
N PHE A 48 -17.51 13.92 -5.74
CA PHE A 48 -17.36 15.26 -6.31
C PHE A 48 -18.37 15.55 -7.42
N THR A 49 -18.72 14.55 -8.23
CA THR A 49 -19.72 14.70 -9.28
C THR A 49 -21.12 14.93 -8.71
N SER A 50 -21.49 14.21 -7.65
CA SER A 50 -22.72 14.46 -6.91
C SER A 50 -22.75 15.88 -6.36
N ALA A 51 -21.67 16.34 -5.73
CA ALA A 51 -21.57 17.68 -5.16
C ALA A 51 -21.68 18.79 -6.22
N LYS A 52 -21.09 18.58 -7.41
CA LYS A 52 -21.14 19.55 -8.52
C LYS A 52 -22.47 19.59 -9.25
N THR A 53 -23.15 18.44 -9.39
CA THR A 53 -24.35 18.31 -10.23
C THR A 53 -25.65 18.31 -9.43
N GLY A 54 -25.58 18.10 -8.11
CA GLY A 54 -26.75 17.91 -7.25
C GLY A 54 -27.49 16.58 -7.47
N LYS A 55 -26.96 15.67 -8.31
CA LYS A 55 -27.63 14.41 -8.64
C LYS A 55 -27.23 13.30 -7.66
N GLU A 56 -28.18 12.89 -6.83
CA GLU A 56 -27.98 11.83 -5.82
C GLU A 56 -27.65 10.46 -6.41
N SER A 57 -28.02 10.19 -7.68
CA SER A 57 -27.70 8.92 -8.36
C SER A 57 -26.19 8.62 -8.41
N TYR A 58 -25.32 9.62 -8.33
CA TYR A 58 -23.87 9.40 -8.21
C TYR A 58 -23.47 8.84 -6.84
N LEU A 59 -24.22 9.14 -5.76
CA LEU A 59 -24.00 8.55 -4.44
C LEU A 59 -24.41 7.07 -4.41
N ASP A 60 -25.45 6.69 -5.17
CA ASP A 60 -25.82 5.29 -5.36
C ASP A 60 -24.69 4.51 -6.06
N LEU A 61 -24.11 5.10 -7.13
CA LEU A 61 -22.96 4.52 -7.82
C LEU A 61 -21.72 4.43 -6.91
N LEU A 62 -21.46 5.46 -6.11
CA LEU A 62 -20.41 5.44 -5.08
C LEU A 62 -20.59 4.26 -4.14
N SER A 63 -21.82 4.07 -3.63
CA SER A 63 -22.15 2.96 -2.72
C SER A 63 -21.87 1.60 -3.36
N GLN A 64 -22.26 1.41 -4.64
CA GLN A 64 -21.99 0.18 -5.39
C GLN A 64 -20.49 -0.07 -5.57
N VAL A 65 -19.73 0.94 -6.00
CA VAL A 65 -18.27 0.85 -6.16
C VAL A 65 -17.60 0.52 -4.83
N ARG A 66 -18.07 1.11 -3.74
CA ARG A 66 -17.56 0.86 -2.39
C ARG A 66 -17.71 -0.60 -1.98
N GLU A 67 -18.83 -1.24 -2.31
CA GLU A 67 -19.03 -2.66 -2.03
C GLU A 67 -18.10 -3.56 -2.87
N ILE A 68 -17.87 -3.21 -4.14
CA ILE A 68 -16.89 -3.90 -5.00
C ILE A 68 -15.48 -3.74 -4.40
N ARG A 69 -15.07 -2.52 -4.02
CA ARG A 69 -13.78 -2.27 -3.38
C ARG A 69 -13.61 -3.09 -2.10
N LYS A 70 -14.63 -3.12 -1.23
CA LYS A 70 -14.61 -3.94 -0.01
C LYS A 70 -14.44 -5.41 -0.33
N SER A 71 -15.12 -5.93 -1.36
CA SER A 71 -14.98 -7.32 -1.80
C SER A 71 -13.54 -7.63 -2.25
N LEU A 72 -12.96 -6.79 -3.08
CA LEU A 72 -11.59 -6.97 -3.59
C LEU A 72 -10.53 -6.82 -2.49
N LEU A 73 -10.68 -5.84 -1.61
CA LEU A 73 -9.73 -5.65 -0.50
C LEU A 73 -9.72 -6.86 0.46
N LYS A 74 -10.82 -7.62 0.59
CA LYS A 74 -10.86 -8.88 1.39
C LYS A 74 -10.01 -9.98 0.83
N LYS A 75 -9.70 -9.93 -0.46
CA LYS A 75 -8.79 -10.90 -1.09
C LYS A 75 -7.32 -10.54 -0.83
N LEU A 76 -7.03 -9.28 -0.48
CA LEU A 76 -5.68 -8.82 -0.13
C LEU A 76 -5.44 -8.90 1.39
N ILE A 77 -6.32 -8.34 2.22
CA ILE A 77 -6.13 -8.22 3.67
C ILE A 77 -7.30 -8.90 4.37
N ASN A 78 -7.03 -9.72 5.39
CA ASN A 78 -8.10 -10.35 6.16
C ASN A 78 -8.84 -9.31 7.02
N LYS A 79 -10.18 -9.30 6.98
CA LYS A 79 -11.03 -8.33 7.69
C LYS A 79 -10.90 -8.42 9.22
N HIS A 80 -10.46 -9.56 9.77
CA HIS A 80 -10.24 -9.74 11.21
C HIS A 80 -9.06 -8.93 11.75
N GLU A 81 -8.20 -8.41 10.88
CA GLU A 81 -7.10 -7.51 11.21
C GLU A 81 -7.58 -6.06 11.08
N GLY A 82 -8.50 -5.64 11.96
CA GLY A 82 -9.29 -4.41 11.82
C GLY A 82 -8.48 -3.12 11.57
N GLU A 83 -7.38 -2.91 12.30
CA GLU A 83 -6.48 -1.77 12.06
C GLU A 83 -5.75 -1.90 10.71
N THR A 84 -5.23 -3.09 10.40
CA THR A 84 -4.52 -3.39 9.14
C THR A 84 -5.41 -3.13 7.92
N TRP A 85 -6.68 -3.55 7.96
CA TRP A 85 -7.64 -3.31 6.89
C TRP A 85 -7.76 -1.83 6.48
N CYS A 86 -7.96 -0.98 7.50
CA CYS A 86 -8.13 0.45 7.28
C CYS A 86 -6.82 1.09 6.80
N ILE A 87 -5.69 0.73 7.44
CA ILE A 87 -4.37 1.24 7.11
C ILE A 87 -3.98 0.87 5.68
N SER A 88 -4.15 -0.38 5.26
CA SER A 88 -3.86 -0.81 3.90
C SER A 88 -4.64 -0.01 2.85
N LYS A 89 -5.95 0.22 3.07
CA LYS A 89 -6.76 1.07 2.19
C LYS A 89 -6.21 2.49 2.11
N HIS A 90 -5.82 3.08 3.24
CA HIS A 90 -5.28 4.44 3.28
C HIS A 90 -3.89 4.54 2.64
N LEU A 91 -3.01 3.56 2.84
CA LEU A 91 -1.72 3.47 2.16
C LEU A 91 -1.91 3.41 0.65
N LEU A 92 -2.77 2.50 0.15
CA LEU A 92 -3.04 2.38 -1.28
C LEU A 92 -3.58 3.69 -1.87
N GLY A 93 -4.57 4.31 -1.22
CA GLY A 93 -5.14 5.59 -1.68
C GLY A 93 -4.11 6.73 -1.70
N THR A 94 -3.28 6.85 -0.65
CA THR A 94 -2.24 7.87 -0.58
C THR A 94 -1.14 7.63 -1.62
N THR A 95 -0.69 6.39 -1.80
CA THR A 95 0.28 6.01 -2.85
C THR A 95 -0.21 6.48 -4.22
N MET A 96 -1.43 6.12 -4.61
CA MET A 96 -2.01 6.53 -5.90
C MET A 96 -2.04 8.06 -6.05
N ARG A 97 -2.43 8.77 -4.99
CA ARG A 97 -2.55 10.23 -5.03
C ARG A 97 -1.18 10.91 -5.15
N LEU A 98 -0.14 10.38 -4.50
CA LEU A 98 1.24 10.86 -4.66
C LEU A 98 1.79 10.58 -6.06
N ILE A 99 1.50 9.42 -6.67
CA ILE A 99 1.89 9.13 -8.06
C ILE A 99 1.31 10.18 -9.02
N GLU A 100 0.05 10.55 -8.85
CA GLU A 100 -0.60 11.58 -9.66
C GLU A 100 0.05 12.97 -9.46
N VAL A 101 0.35 13.35 -8.21
CA VAL A 101 1.04 14.63 -7.91
C VAL A 101 2.45 14.65 -8.51
N GLY A 102 3.22 13.58 -8.33
CA GLY A 102 4.57 13.45 -8.89
C GLY A 102 4.55 13.52 -10.41
N THR A 103 3.55 12.91 -11.07
CA THR A 103 3.38 12.98 -12.52
C THR A 103 3.13 14.40 -12.99
N LYS A 104 2.29 15.18 -12.28
CA LYS A 104 2.06 16.60 -12.59
C LYS A 104 3.31 17.45 -12.44
N LEU A 105 4.02 17.31 -11.32
CA LEU A 105 5.30 17.99 -11.11
C LEU A 105 6.32 17.65 -12.22
N TYR A 106 6.36 16.39 -12.64
CA TYR A 106 7.23 15.94 -13.70
C TYR A 106 6.87 16.60 -15.05
N SER A 107 5.57 16.66 -15.38
CA SER A 107 5.06 17.38 -16.56
C SER A 107 5.35 18.88 -16.52
N ASP A 108 5.39 19.48 -15.33
CA ASP A 108 5.75 20.89 -15.11
C ASP A 108 7.28 21.13 -15.08
N ASN A 109 8.10 20.16 -15.50
CA ASN A 109 9.57 20.18 -15.45
C ASN A 109 10.20 20.33 -14.05
N LYS A 110 9.43 20.14 -12.97
CA LYS A 110 9.91 20.13 -11.59
C LYS A 110 10.44 18.75 -11.20
N LYS A 111 11.49 18.30 -11.89
CA LYS A 111 11.95 16.90 -11.84
C LYS A 111 12.41 16.45 -10.46
N ASP A 112 13.06 17.31 -9.68
CA ASP A 112 13.58 16.90 -8.37
C ASP A 112 12.45 16.80 -7.33
N GLU A 113 11.52 17.76 -7.30
CA GLU A 113 10.28 17.66 -6.50
C GLU A 113 9.46 16.41 -6.87
N ALA A 114 9.35 16.09 -8.16
CA ALA A 114 8.66 14.89 -8.62
C ALA A 114 9.31 13.60 -8.10
N LYS A 115 10.64 13.49 -8.14
CA LYS A 115 11.38 12.34 -7.61
C LYS A 115 11.15 12.18 -6.10
N GLU A 116 11.15 13.26 -5.33
CA GLU A 116 10.87 13.22 -3.90
C GLU A 116 9.45 12.68 -3.63
N VAL A 117 8.46 13.15 -4.39
CA VAL A 117 7.08 12.67 -4.27
C VAL A 117 6.95 11.19 -4.66
N PHE A 118 7.63 10.77 -5.73
CA PHE A 118 7.64 9.35 -6.13
C PHE A 118 8.32 8.45 -5.09
N SER A 119 9.41 8.91 -4.45
CA SER A 119 10.06 8.16 -3.36
C SER A 119 9.08 7.90 -2.21
N LYS A 120 8.31 8.92 -1.81
CA LYS A 120 7.28 8.78 -0.77
C LYS A 120 6.17 7.81 -1.19
N ALA A 121 5.77 7.83 -2.46
CA ALA A 121 4.76 6.89 -2.98
C ALA A 121 5.27 5.44 -2.93
N GLN A 122 6.54 5.21 -3.30
CA GLN A 122 7.21 3.91 -3.23
C GLN A 122 7.32 3.42 -1.79
N GLU A 123 7.70 4.29 -0.86
CA GLU A 123 7.76 3.99 0.58
C GLU A 123 6.42 3.51 1.13
N LEU A 124 5.34 4.26 0.89
CA LEU A 124 4.00 3.87 1.37
C LEU A 124 3.50 2.57 0.74
N TYR A 125 3.83 2.32 -0.53
CA TYR A 125 3.47 1.07 -1.20
C TYR A 125 4.26 -0.12 -0.64
N ALA A 126 5.54 0.09 -0.31
CA ALA A 126 6.35 -0.92 0.37
C ALA A 126 5.81 -1.25 1.77
N ILE A 127 5.35 -0.27 2.53
CA ILE A 127 4.67 -0.50 3.82
C ILE A 127 3.41 -1.33 3.64
N PHE A 128 2.60 -1.04 2.61
CA PHE A 128 1.42 -1.84 2.29
C PHE A 128 1.80 -3.32 2.06
N TRP A 129 2.84 -3.58 1.27
CA TRP A 129 3.32 -4.95 1.02
C TRP A 129 3.89 -5.62 2.26
N GLY A 130 4.59 -4.88 3.12
CA GLY A 130 5.05 -5.39 4.41
C GLY A 130 3.91 -5.89 5.29
N LEU A 131 2.82 -5.12 5.36
CA LEU A 131 1.59 -5.52 6.07
C LEU A 131 0.90 -6.71 5.38
N ARG A 132 0.71 -6.65 4.06
CA ARG A 132 0.06 -7.71 3.27
C ARG A 132 0.75 -9.06 3.40
N LEU A 133 2.09 -9.04 3.41
CA LEU A 133 2.92 -10.24 3.51
C LEU A 133 3.16 -10.68 4.96
N LYS A 134 2.60 -9.96 5.95
CA LYS A 134 2.82 -10.19 7.39
C LYS A 134 4.29 -10.20 7.77
N LEU A 135 5.03 -9.28 7.17
CA LEU A 135 6.45 -9.07 7.44
C LEU A 135 6.68 -7.91 8.42
N ILE A 136 5.61 -7.18 8.75
CA ILE A 136 5.59 -6.08 9.71
C ILE A 136 4.27 -6.17 10.47
N ASP A 137 4.32 -6.07 11.79
CA ASP A 137 3.12 -6.05 12.64
C ASP A 137 2.86 -4.67 13.25
N MET A 138 1.58 -4.36 13.46
CA MET A 138 1.10 -3.09 14.00
C MET A 138 1.74 -2.66 15.34
N PRO A 139 1.96 -3.56 16.32
CA PRO A 139 2.65 -3.21 17.56
C PRO A 139 4.10 -2.73 17.35
N GLU A 140 4.80 -3.25 16.35
CA GLU A 140 6.17 -2.82 16.04
C GLU A 140 6.20 -1.41 15.44
N ILE A 141 5.24 -1.10 14.55
CA ILE A 141 5.07 0.25 13.99
C ILE A 141 4.79 1.27 15.10
N LYS A 142 3.94 0.91 16.08
CA LYS A 142 3.64 1.78 17.23
C LYS A 142 4.89 2.05 18.08
N LYS A 143 5.68 1.01 18.39
CA LYS A 143 6.97 1.15 19.11
C LYS A 143 7.99 2.01 18.36
N ALA A 144 8.03 1.93 17.03
CA ALA A 144 8.91 2.77 16.22
C ALA A 144 8.51 4.25 16.29
N ALA A 145 7.20 4.53 16.19
CA ALA A 145 6.65 5.87 16.28
C ALA A 145 6.88 6.51 17.67
N GLU A 146 6.79 5.72 18.75
CA GLU A 146 7.06 6.16 20.13
C GLU A 146 8.51 6.60 20.35
N ASN A 147 9.46 6.09 19.56
CA ASN A 147 10.87 6.45 19.66
C ASN A 147 11.27 7.66 18.78
N GLU A 148 10.28 8.39 18.22
CA GLU A 148 10.45 9.56 17.33
C GLU A 148 11.41 9.34 16.14
N LYS A 149 11.69 8.08 15.79
CA LYS A 149 12.42 7.69 14.58
C LYS A 149 11.44 7.02 13.63
N PRO A 150 10.85 7.78 12.67
CA PRO A 150 10.09 7.17 11.58
C PRO A 150 10.99 6.17 10.88
N TRP A 151 10.52 4.95 10.66
CA TRP A 151 11.28 3.98 9.89
C TRP A 151 11.53 4.51 8.49
N THR A 152 12.80 4.47 8.06
CA THR A 152 13.16 4.71 6.65
C THR A 152 12.72 3.52 5.79
N LEU A 153 12.66 3.69 4.47
CA LEU A 153 12.49 2.56 3.54
C LEU A 153 13.49 1.44 3.83
N LYS A 154 14.72 1.81 4.20
CA LYS A 154 15.78 0.88 4.57
C LYS A 154 15.46 0.15 5.88
N ASP A 155 14.92 0.83 6.89
CA ASP A 155 14.51 0.20 8.16
C ASP A 155 13.31 -0.74 7.96
N ILE A 156 12.36 -0.34 7.11
CA ILE A 156 11.25 -1.20 6.67
C ILE A 156 11.83 -2.43 5.98
N LEU A 157 12.68 -2.26 4.96
CA LEU A 157 13.34 -3.37 4.25
C LEU A 157 14.17 -4.26 5.17
N ASN A 158 14.87 -3.70 6.16
CA ASN A 158 15.65 -4.44 7.14
C ASN A 158 14.75 -5.21 8.12
N LYS A 159 13.61 -4.64 8.54
CA LYS A 159 12.61 -5.32 9.37
C LYS A 159 11.87 -6.42 8.64
N LEU A 160 11.57 -6.22 7.36
CA LEU A 160 11.07 -7.26 6.46
C LEU A 160 12.00 -8.49 6.45
N VAL A 161 13.29 -8.26 6.75
CA VAL A 161 14.26 -9.33 6.92
C VAL A 161 14.34 -9.86 8.35
N ASP A 162 14.45 -9.00 9.37
CA ASP A 162 14.78 -9.40 10.76
C ASP A 162 13.70 -10.26 11.45
N CYS A 163 12.46 -10.33 10.94
CA CYS A 163 11.44 -11.29 11.39
C CYS A 163 11.73 -12.76 10.96
N CYS A 164 13.01 -13.13 10.81
CA CYS A 164 13.49 -14.47 10.45
C CYS A 164 14.25 -15.17 11.59
N ASP A 165 14.38 -14.53 12.77
CA ASP A 165 15.06 -15.06 13.97
C ASP A 165 14.10 -15.46 15.12
N GLU A 166 12.80 -15.66 14.85
CA GLU A 166 11.84 -16.34 15.76
C GLU A 166 11.27 -17.63 15.14
#